data_AF-A0A5P8JSJ1-F1
#
_entry.id   AF-A0A5P8JSJ1-F1
#
_cell.length_a   1.000
_cell.length_b   1.000
_cell.length_c   1.000
_cell.angle_alpha   90.00
_cell.angle_beta   90.00
_cell.angle_gamma   90.00
#
_symmetry.space_group_name_H-M   'P 1'
#
loop_
_entity.id
_entity.type
_entity.pdbx_description
1 polymer ?
#
loop_
_entity_poly.entity_id
_entity_poly.type
_entity_poly.pdbx_seq_one_letter_code
_entity_poly.pdbx_strand_id
1 'polypeptide(L)'
;MEEFSPESLEYLKRHVPGFTEFLATPDDQKDAYLLRKINEKNAEYGLAPIDRLLTPEEADAAAQQVLHPQVKNSWRHRLSRAWAILWAQDN
;
A
#
# COMPACT_ATOMS: atom_id res chain seq x y z
N MET A 1 -17.90 11.33 -8.36
CA MET A 1 -17.31 10.55 -7.26
C MET A 1 -17.87 9.15 -7.41
N GLU A 2 -17.03 8.18 -7.76
CA GLU A 2 -17.41 6.78 -7.84
C GLU A 2 -17.13 6.15 -6.48
N GLU A 3 -18.19 5.91 -5.70
CA GLU A 3 -18.15 4.94 -4.60
C GLU A 3 -17.73 3.59 -5.19
N PHE A 4 -16.80 2.89 -4.55
CA PHE A 4 -16.41 1.56 -5.01
C PHE A 4 -17.61 0.63 -4.97
N SER A 5 -17.95 0.03 -6.11
CA SER A 5 -19.05 -0.94 -6.16
C SER A 5 -18.79 -2.12 -5.19
N PRO A 6 -19.84 -2.74 -4.63
CA PRO A 6 -19.70 -3.93 -3.78
C PRO A 6 -18.88 -5.06 -4.44
N GLU A 7 -18.94 -5.16 -5.77
CA GLU A 7 -18.16 -6.10 -6.57
C GLU A 7 -16.66 -5.80 -6.50
N SER A 8 -16.27 -4.52 -6.48
CA SER A 8 -14.88 -4.10 -6.35
C SER A 8 -14.34 -4.41 -4.95
N LEU A 9 -15.15 -4.23 -3.91
CA LEU A 9 -14.78 -4.62 -2.54
C LEU A 9 -14.57 -6.12 -2.39
N GLU A 10 -15.46 -6.94 -2.95
CA GLU A 10 -15.32 -8.41 -2.94
C GLU A 10 -14.12 -8.88 -3.77
N TYR A 11 -13.84 -8.22 -4.90
CA TYR A 11 -12.63 -8.48 -5.68
C TYR A 11 -11.37 -8.21 -4.84
N LEU A 12 -11.30 -7.07 -4.16
CA LEU A 12 -10.17 -6.71 -3.31
C LEU A 12 -9.99 -7.74 -2.18
N LYS A 13 -11.05 -8.12 -1.45
CA LYS A 13 -10.95 -9.15 -0.38
C LYS A 13 -10.37 -10.48 -0.86
N ARG A 14 -10.67 -10.87 -2.10
CA ARG A 14 -10.21 -12.16 -2.68
C ARG A 14 -8.80 -12.09 -3.26
N HIS A 15 -8.42 -10.97 -3.87
CA HIS A 15 -7.21 -10.88 -4.70
C HIS A 15 -6.11 -10.00 -4.09
N VAL A 16 -6.41 -9.28 -3.01
CA VAL A 16 -5.47 -8.37 -2.34
C VAL A 16 -5.07 -9.00 -1.00
N PRO A 17 -3.96 -9.78 -0.96
CA PRO A 17 -3.32 -10.20 0.28
C PRO A 17 -3.25 -9.10 1.35
N GLY A 18 -3.72 -9.40 2.56
CA GLY A 18 -3.75 -8.46 3.68
C GLY A 18 -4.88 -7.43 3.64
N PHE A 19 -5.77 -7.43 2.63
CA PHE A 19 -6.93 -6.53 2.58
C PHE A 19 -7.99 -6.88 3.61
N THR A 20 -8.29 -8.17 3.78
CA THR A 20 -9.23 -8.62 4.81
C THR A 20 -8.72 -8.27 6.22
N GLU A 21 -7.42 -8.47 6.46
CA GLU A 21 -6.76 -8.05 7.71
C GLU A 21 -6.84 -6.52 7.90
N PHE A 22 -6.63 -5.75 6.82
CA PHE A 22 -6.78 -4.30 6.85
C PHE A 22 -8.21 -3.85 7.19
N LEU A 23 -9.23 -4.47 6.59
CA LEU A 23 -10.63 -4.14 6.88
C LEU A 23 -11.02 -4.46 8.34
N ALA A 24 -10.40 -5.50 8.92
CA ALA A 24 -10.58 -5.84 10.33
C ALA A 24 -9.74 -4.97 11.28
N THR A 25 -8.80 -4.19 10.76
CA THR A 25 -7.94 -3.30 11.56
C THR A 25 -8.74 -2.05 11.94
N PRO A 26 -8.71 -1.61 13.22
CA PRO A 26 -9.32 -0.36 13.64
C PRO A 26 -8.82 0.85 12.84
N ASP A 27 -9.68 1.84 12.58
CA ASP A 27 -9.36 2.98 11.71
C ASP A 27 -8.11 3.75 12.17
N ASP A 28 -7.96 3.93 13.48
CA ASP A 28 -6.79 4.57 14.11
C ASP A 28 -5.48 3.78 13.97
N GLN A 29 -5.56 2.52 13.53
CA GLN A 29 -4.42 1.61 13.35
C GLN A 29 -4.16 1.22 11.90
N LYS A 30 -5.02 1.63 10.95
CA LYS A 30 -4.91 1.31 9.52
C LYS A 30 -3.60 1.80 8.90
N ASP A 31 -3.20 3.02 9.21
CA ASP A 31 -1.94 3.60 8.72
C ASP A 31 -0.73 2.83 9.25
N ALA A 32 -0.72 2.51 10.54
CA ALA A 32 0.34 1.75 11.17
C ALA A 32 0.44 0.33 10.59
N TYR A 33 -0.70 -0.30 10.29
CA TYR A 33 -0.75 -1.59 9.62
C TYR A 33 -0.12 -1.53 8.22
N LEU A 34 -0.50 -0.55 7.41
CA LEU A 34 0.05 -0.38 6.06
C LEU A 34 1.55 -0.07 6.10
N LEU A 35 1.98 0.80 7.00
CA LEU A 35 3.40 1.11 7.23
C LEU A 35 4.21 -0.13 7.56
N ARG A 36 3.72 -0.95 8.48
CA ARG A 36 4.36 -2.23 8.83
C ARG A 36 4.48 -3.13 7.61
N LYS A 37 3.41 -3.30 6.82
CA LYS A 37 3.44 -4.15 5.60
C LYS A 37 4.39 -3.64 4.52
N ILE A 38 4.50 -2.31 4.37
CA ILE A 38 5.48 -1.71 3.45
C ILE A 38 6.90 -1.94 3.97
N ASN A 39 7.16 -1.73 5.25
CA ASN A 39 8.49 -1.89 5.85
C ASN A 39 8.96 -3.34 5.89
N GLU A 40 8.07 -4.31 6.13
CA GLU A 40 8.36 -5.74 5.98
C GLU A 40 8.94 -6.04 4.59
N LYS A 41 8.37 -5.41 3.55
CA LYS A 41 8.82 -5.58 2.16
C LYS A 41 10.04 -4.75 1.81
N ASN A 42 10.18 -3.55 2.35
CA ASN A 42 11.41 -2.78 2.20
C ASN A 42 12.59 -3.59 2.73
N ALA A 43 12.45 -4.25 3.89
CA ALA A 43 13.48 -5.13 4.43
C ALA A 43 13.82 -6.31 3.51
N GLU A 44 12.81 -6.98 2.93
CA GLU A 44 13.04 -8.06 1.94
C GLU A 44 13.83 -7.61 0.71
N TYR A 45 13.67 -6.35 0.30
CA TYR A 45 14.34 -5.75 -0.85
C TYR A 45 15.62 -4.97 -0.48
N GLY A 46 16.03 -4.95 0.79
CA GLY A 46 17.19 -4.17 1.26
C GLY A 46 16.99 -2.65 1.17
N LEU A 47 15.74 -2.18 1.15
CA LEU A 47 15.37 -0.77 1.14
C LEU A 47 15.23 -0.24 2.58
N ALA A 48 15.48 1.05 2.75
CA ALA A 48 15.29 1.72 4.04
C ALA A 48 13.79 1.69 4.45
N PRO A 49 13.49 1.58 5.76
CA PRO A 49 12.13 1.73 6.25
C PRO A 49 11.63 3.17 6.04
N ILE A 50 10.31 3.32 5.97
CA ILE A 50 9.61 4.60 5.97
C ILE A 50 8.86 4.79 7.29
N ASP A 51 8.85 6.02 7.80
CA ASP A 51 8.22 6.33 9.09
C ASP A 51 6.75 6.77 8.96
N ARG A 52 6.34 7.15 7.75
CA ARG A 52 4.97 7.51 7.39
C ARG A 52 4.66 7.10 5.96
N LEU A 53 3.37 7.06 5.62
CA LEU A 53 2.94 6.81 4.26
C LEU A 53 3.39 7.98 3.37
N LEU A 54 3.99 7.63 2.24
CA LEU A 54 4.53 8.56 1.26
C LEU A 54 3.43 9.01 0.33
N THR A 55 3.33 10.31 0.00
CA THR A 55 2.42 10.77 -1.08
C THR A 55 2.80 10.11 -2.42
N PRO A 56 1.91 10.13 -3.44
CA PRO A 56 2.26 9.61 -4.76
C PRO A 56 3.56 10.19 -5.33
N GLU A 57 3.81 11.48 -5.13
CA GLU A 57 5.02 12.17 -5.57
C GLU A 57 6.26 11.72 -4.80
N GLU A 58 6.14 11.55 -3.47
CA GLU A 58 7.22 11.05 -2.62
C GLU A 58 7.56 9.59 -2.92
N ALA A 59 6.54 8.78 -3.19
CA ALA A 59 6.69 7.40 -3.65
C ALA A 59 7.46 7.37 -4.98
N ASP A 60 7.09 8.22 -5.94
CA ASP A 60 7.79 8.29 -7.23
C ASP A 60 9.24 8.72 -7.10
N ALA A 61 9.53 9.68 -6.21
CA ALA A 61 10.90 10.11 -5.91
C ALA A 61 11.72 8.98 -5.27
N ALA A 62 11.17 8.26 -4.28
CA ALA A 62 11.83 7.14 -3.64
C ALA A 62 12.02 5.94 -4.60
N ALA A 63 11.10 5.73 -5.54
CA ALA A 63 11.25 4.72 -6.60
C ALA A 63 12.48 4.97 -7.48
N GLN A 64 12.93 6.23 -7.67
CA GLN A 64 14.13 6.53 -8.45
C GLN A 64 15.42 6.05 -7.76
N GLN A 65 15.41 5.90 -6.44
CA GLN A 65 16.55 5.42 -5.66
C GLN A 65 16.68 3.89 -5.71
N VAL A 66 15.63 3.19 -6.17
CA VAL A 66 15.64 1.73 -6.33
C VAL A 66 16.37 1.35 -7.63
N LEU A 67 17.58 0.84 -7.49
CA LEU A 67 18.49 0.54 -8.61
C LEU A 67 17.97 -0.57 -9.55
N HIS A 68 17.25 -1.57 -9.03
CA HIS A 68 16.76 -2.69 -9.83
C HIS A 68 15.34 -2.46 -10.35
N PRO A 69 15.11 -2.48 -11.69
CA PRO A 69 13.79 -2.20 -12.27
C PRO A 69 12.66 -3.13 -11.78
N GLN A 70 12.96 -4.41 -11.54
CA GLN A 70 11.98 -5.37 -11.02
C GLN A 70 11.56 -5.05 -9.58
N VAL A 71 12.50 -4.63 -8.74
CA VAL A 71 12.26 -4.21 -7.37
C VAL A 71 11.47 -2.89 -7.37
N LYS A 72 11.87 -1.94 -8.21
CA LYS A 72 11.20 -0.64 -8.38
C LYS A 72 9.73 -0.82 -8.73
N ASN A 73 9.42 -1.65 -9.73
CA ASN A 73 8.04 -1.91 -10.15
C ASN A 73 7.22 -2.58 -9.05
N SER A 74 7.78 -3.60 -8.38
CA SER A 74 7.12 -4.33 -7.31
C SER A 74 6.83 -3.43 -6.10
N TRP A 75 7.79 -2.58 -5.73
CA TRP A 75 7.69 -1.63 -4.63
C TRP A 75 6.64 -0.55 -4.92
N ARG A 76 6.68 0.05 -6.11
CA ARG A 76 5.73 1.10 -6.54
C ARG A 76 4.30 0.56 -6.57
N HIS A 77 4.08 -0.66 -7.08
CA HIS A 77 2.77 -1.29 -7.08
C HIS A 77 2.20 -1.51 -5.66
N ARG A 78 3.06 -1.86 -4.68
CA ARG A 78 2.63 -2.01 -3.28
C ARG A 78 2.21 -0.68 -2.65
N LEU A 79 2.96 0.39 -2.91
CA LEU A 79 2.60 1.72 -2.43
C LEU A 79 1.29 2.20 -3.05
N SER A 80 1.14 2.10 -4.38
CA SER A 80 -0.12 2.44 -5.05
C SER A 80 -1.30 1.63 -4.52
N ARG A 81 -1.07 0.36 -4.16
CA ARG A 81 -2.09 -0.49 -3.56
C ARG A 81 -2.44 -0.08 -2.13
N ALA A 82 -1.47 0.27 -1.29
CA ALA A 82 -1.74 0.84 0.03
C ALA A 82 -2.58 2.12 -0.08
N TRP A 83 -2.27 2.96 -1.06
CA TRP A 83 -3.06 4.16 -1.37
C TRP A 83 -4.48 3.86 -1.85
N ALA A 84 -4.67 2.89 -2.75
CA ALA A 84 -6.00 2.50 -3.21
C ALA A 84 -6.87 1.96 -2.06
N ILE A 85 -6.25 1.25 -1.12
CA ILE A 85 -6.90 0.74 0.08
C ILE A 85 -7.37 1.88 1.00
N LEU A 86 -6.53 2.91 1.20
CA LEU A 86 -6.90 4.08 1.99
C LEU A 86 -7.97 4.95 1.31
N TRP A 87 -7.80 5.22 0.02
CA TRP A 87 -8.73 6.04 -0.74
C TRP A 87 -10.15 5.46 -0.79
N ALA A 88 -10.26 4.12 -0.82
CA ALA A 88 -11.52 3.38 -0.76
C ALA A 88 -12.18 3.35 0.64
N GLN A 89 -11.61 4.02 1.64
CA GLN A 89 -12.23 4.22 2.95
C GLN A 89 -12.75 5.65 3.13
N ASP A 90 -12.10 6.62 2.49
CA ASP A 90 -12.50 8.03 2.53
C ASP A 90 -13.62 8.37 1.51
N ASN A 91 -13.94 7.46 0.59
CA ASN A 91 -14.96 7.58 -0.47
C ASN A 91 -15.75 6.29 -0.62
#